data_AF-A0A962K9R6-F1
#
_entry.id   AF-A0A962K9R6-F1
#
_cell.length_a   1.000
_cell.length_b   1.000
_cell.length_c   1.000
_cell.angle_alpha   90.00
_cell.angle_beta   90.00
_cell.angle_gamma   90.00
#
_symmetry.space_group_name_H-M   'P 1'
#
loop_
_entity.id
_entity.type
_entity.pdbx_description
1 polymer ?
#
loop_
_entity_poly.entity_id
_entity_poly.type
_entity_poly.pdbx_seq_one_letter_code
_entity_poly.pdbx_strand_id
1 'polypeptide(L)' 'MNTQTAILGGGCFWCLEAVFQQVKGVQHVTSGYAGGARANPSYEQICTGATGHAEVVKIDFDA' A
#
# COMPACT_ATOMS: atom_id res chain seq x y z
N MET A 1 17.90 6.35 13.55
CA MET A 1 17.07 5.21 13.11
C MET A 1 17.20 5.15 11.60
N ASN A 2 17.59 4.00 11.05
CA ASN A 2 17.78 3.83 9.61
C ASN A 2 16.51 3.20 9.03
N THR A 3 15.54 4.03 8.69
CA THR A 3 14.23 3.57 8.19
C THR A 3 14.27 3.42 6.68
N GLN A 4 13.83 2.27 6.17
CA GLN A 4 13.63 2.01 4.75
C GLN A 4 12.14 1.89 4.42
N THR A 5 11.81 2.09 3.15
CA THR A 5 10.42 2.00 2.65
C THR A 5 10.31 0.94 1.56
N ALA A 6 9.28 0.10 1.66
CA ALA A 6 8.86 -0.81 0.61
C ALA A 6 7.41 -0.53 0.20
N ILE A 7 7.10 -0.71 -1.09
CA ILE A 7 5.73 -0.69 -1.63
C ILE A 7 5.39 -2.08 -2.12
N LEU A 8 4.36 -2.70 -1.55
CA LEU A 8 3.96 -4.06 -1.91
C LEU A 8 2.48 -4.10 -2.34
N GLY A 9 2.22 -4.74 -3.47
CA GLY A 9 0.87 -5.09 -3.93
C GLY A 9 0.66 -6.60 -3.89
N GLY A 10 -0.48 -7.06 -3.37
CA GLY A 10 -0.70 -8.49 -3.13
C GLY A 10 -2.16 -8.90 -2.88
N GLY A 11 -3.13 -8.13 -3.37
CA GLY A 11 -4.55 -8.33 -3.09
C GLY A 11 -5.11 -7.22 -2.20
N CYS A 12 -6.12 -7.54 -1.38
CA CYS A 12 -6.79 -6.54 -0.55
C CYS A 12 -5.82 -5.90 0.44
N PHE A 13 -5.62 -4.59 0.33
CA PHE A 13 -4.68 -3.85 1.18
C PHE A 13 -5.01 -3.92 2.68
N TRP A 14 -6.26 -4.15 3.09
CA TRP A 14 -6.66 -4.29 4.50
C TRP A 14 -6.08 -5.56 5.10
N CYS A 15 -6.04 -6.64 4.32
CA CYS A 15 -5.42 -7.89 4.74
C CYS A 15 -3.90 -7.72 4.86
N LEU A 16 -3.27 -7.05 3.89
CA LEU A 16 -1.83 -6.80 3.91
C LEU A 16 -1.44 -5.91 5.10
N GLU A 17 -2.14 -4.79 5.28
CA GLU A 17 -1.91 -3.83 6.36
C GLU A 17 -1.96 -4.52 7.72
N ALA A 18 -3.02 -5.29 7.98
CA ALA A 18 -3.20 -5.99 9.25
C ALA A 18 -2.07 -7.01 9.55
N VAL A 19 -1.52 -7.67 8.52
CA VAL A 19 -0.41 -8.62 8.67
C VAL A 19 0.90 -7.87 8.90
N PHE A 20 1.21 -6.85 8.10
CA PHE A 20 2.49 -6.14 8.20
C PHE A 20 2.61 -5.29 9.46
N GLN A 21 1.50 -4.77 10.00
CA GLN A 21 1.50 -4.08 11.31
C GLN A 21 1.99 -4.95 12.47
N GLN A 22 1.94 -6.28 12.34
CA GLN A 22 2.39 -7.22 13.37
C GLN A 22 3.85 -7.65 13.20
N VAL A 23 4.50 -7.26 12.11
CA VAL A 23 5.88 -7.67 11.81
C VAL A 23 6.86 -6.85 12.66
N LYS A 24 7.72 -7.53 13.41
CA LYS A 24 8.75 -6.86 14.21
C LYS A 24 9.69 -6.04 13.32
N GLY A 25 9.92 -4.79 13.70
CA GLY A 25 10.75 -3.84 12.94
C GLY A 25 9.96 -3.01 11.93
N VAL A 26 8.69 -3.33 11.69
CA VAL A 26 7.79 -2.42 10.96
C VAL A 26 7.36 -1.29 11.91
N GLN A 27 7.56 -0.06 11.46
CA GLN A 27 7.20 1.16 12.19
C GLN A 27 5.85 1.71 11.74
N HIS A 28 5.58 1.66 10.43
CA HIS A 28 4.36 2.19 9.86
C HIS A 28 3.92 1.39 8.63
N VAL A 29 2.61 1.25 8.47
CA VAL A 29 2.00 0.65 7.26
C VAL A 29 0.87 1.56 6.82
N THR A 30 0.87 1.97 5.56
CA THR A 30 -0.14 2.84 4.97
C THR A 30 -0.77 2.17 3.75
N SER A 31 -2.08 1.94 3.80
CA SER A 31 -2.86 1.49 2.64
C SER A 31 -2.97 2.58 1.56
N GLY A 32 -2.84 2.20 0.29
CA GLY A 32 -2.92 3.13 -0.83
C GLY A 32 -3.07 2.46 -2.19
N TYR A 33 -2.93 3.25 -3.25
CA TYR A 33 -3.08 2.83 -4.63
C TYR A 33 -1.90 3.30 -5.48
N ALA A 34 -1.36 2.43 -6.32
CA ALA A 34 -0.20 2.75 -7.16
C ALA A 34 -0.22 2.01 -8.51
N GLY A 35 0.62 2.47 -9.44
CA GLY A 35 0.84 1.82 -10.74
C GLY A 35 -0.17 2.16 -11.84
N GLY A 36 -1.25 2.90 -11.53
CA GLY A 36 -2.23 3.34 -12.50
C GLY A 36 -1.87 4.66 -13.20
N ALA A 37 -2.55 4.93 -14.32
CA ALA A 37 -2.27 6.09 -15.17
C ALA A 37 -2.97 7.38 -14.70
N ARG A 38 -4.01 7.26 -13.87
CA ARG A 38 -4.79 8.41 -13.39
C ARG A 38 -4.14 9.04 -12.16
N ALA A 39 -3.84 10.33 -12.21
CA ALA A 39 -3.38 11.07 -11.04
C ALA A 39 -4.54 11.30 -10.04
N ASN A 40 -4.26 11.09 -8.75
CA ASN A 40 -5.17 11.35 -7.62
C ASN A 40 -6.61 10.82 -7.82
N PRO A 41 -6.79 9.52 -8.13
CA PRO A 41 -8.12 8.96 -8.29
C PRO A 41 -8.86 8.87 -6.94
N SER A 42 -10.19 8.95 -6.97
CA SER A 42 -11.00 8.58 -5.79
C SER A 42 -11.12 7.06 -5.68
N TYR A 43 -11.54 6.59 -4.50
CA TYR A 43 -11.79 5.17 -4.27
C TYR A 43 -12.81 4.59 -5.26
N GLU A 44 -13.91 5.30 -5.47
CA GLU A 44 -14.97 4.87 -6.39
C GLU A 44 -14.45 4.75 -7.83
N GLN A 45 -13.55 5.64 -8.23
CA GLN A 45 -12.92 5.57 -9.55
C GLN A 45 -12.03 4.34 -9.68
N ILE A 46 -11.29 3.99 -8.63
CA ILE A 46 -10.45 2.79 -8.59
C ILE A 46 -11.30 1.52 -8.67
N CYS A 47 -12.42 1.47 -7.94
CA CYS A 47 -13.34 0.32 -7.96
C CYS A 47 -13.92 0.02 -9.35
N THR A 48 -13.91 0.97 -10.29
CA THR A 48 -14.30 0.70 -11.68
C THR A 48 -13.27 -0.15 -12.45
N GLY A 49 -12.04 -0.26 -11.94
CA GLY A 49 -10.91 -0.90 -12.62
C GLY A 49 -10.27 -0.07 -13.73
N ALA A 50 -10.90 1.02 -14.19
CA ALA A 50 -10.44 1.79 -15.35
C ALA A 50 -9.20 2.64 -15.08
N THR A 51 -8.84 2.88 -13.82
CA THR A 51 -7.68 3.72 -13.46
C THR A 51 -6.35 2.98 -13.59
N GLY A 52 -6.39 1.64 -13.61
CA GLY A 52 -5.21 0.77 -13.67
C GLY A 52 -4.39 0.73 -12.37
N HIS A 53 -4.87 1.33 -11.27
CA HIS A 53 -4.17 1.25 -9.99
C HIS A 53 -4.36 -0.11 -9.33
N ALA A 54 -3.29 -0.60 -8.70
CA ALA A 54 -3.33 -1.72 -7.79
C ALA A 54 -3.46 -1.23 -6.35
N GLU A 55 -4.18 -1.99 -5.53
CA GLU A 55 -4.11 -1.86 -4.07
C GLU A 55 -2.71 -2.24 -3.58
N VAL A 56 -2.10 -1.36 -2.80
CA VAL A 56 -0.76 -1.52 -2.25
C VAL A 56 -0.71 -1.07 -0.80
N VAL A 57 0.34 -1.51 -0.10
CA VAL A 57 0.74 -0.96 1.20
C VAL A 57 2.14 -0.36 1.13
N LYS A 58 2.33 0.82 1.72
CA LYS A 58 3.64 1.42 1.99
C LYS A 58 4.09 1.01 3.38
N ILE A 59 5.23 0.35 3.48
CA ILE A 59 5.78 -0.17 4.73
C ILE A 59 7.06 0.59 5.03
N ASP A 60 7.09 1.27 6.17
CA ASP A 60 8.29 1.89 6.72
C ASP A 60 8.84 0.99 7.83
N PHE A 61 10.09 0.52 7.72
CA PHE A 61 10.69 -0.49 8.59
C PHE A 61 12.16 -0.22 8.91
N ASP A 62 12.65 -0.78 10.02
CA ASP A 62 14.06 -0.73 10.42
C ASP A 62 14.93 -1.57 9.49
N ALA A 63 16.01 -0.97 8.97
CA ALA A 63 17.01 -1.64 8.13
C ALA A 63 18.06 -2.41 8.95
#